data_AF-A0A0G0JPG3-F1
#
_entry.id   AF-A0A0G0JPG3-F1
#
_cell.length_a   1.000
_cell.length_b   1.000
_cell.length_c   1.000
_cell.angle_alpha   90.00
_cell.angle_beta   90.00
_cell.angle_gamma   90.00
#
_symmetry.space_group_name_H-M   'P 1'
#
loop_
_entity.id
_entity.type
_entity.pdbx_description
1 polymer ?
#
loop_
_entity_poly.entity_id
_entity_poly.type
_entity_poly.pdbx_seq_one_letter_code
_entity_poly.pdbx_strand_id
1 'polypeptide(L)'
;MDKHKLIALPIAILVVANMMVPSFALADEVNANKGLGLGRENNKGSSFCVRLVEKDERFEKNYAEKEAKLSSERNENDKERMGRRADADKRREDRKVKVDNRVANRYQKLYEEIAKTDAEKLAVTTFKTVVETALTAKRTSVDAAIAAFKTAVDTATTARRTAIDAARTAYQTSTEAALKTAADQCAAGTASAIVRTNFQTLIKTAKDKFEADKAAAPKVGVDVSALTEAKRTALEKAQTTFQAAFEKAKADLKAAFGTNQPV
;
A
#
# COMPACT_ATOMS: atom_id res chain seq x y z
N MET A 1 20.06 -26.50 -13.08
CA MET A 1 18.91 -25.60 -13.33
C MET A 1 18.72 -24.74 -12.10
N ASP A 2 19.57 -23.71 -11.96
CA ASP A 2 19.51 -22.84 -10.80
C ASP A 2 18.36 -21.86 -10.96
N LYS A 3 17.47 -21.89 -9.96
CA LYS A 3 16.35 -20.98 -9.77
C LYS A 3 16.90 -19.56 -9.81
N HIS A 4 16.79 -18.88 -10.96
CA HIS A 4 17.09 -17.47 -11.05
C HIS A 4 16.20 -16.77 -10.02
N LYS A 5 16.82 -16.36 -8.92
CA LYS A 5 16.25 -15.47 -7.91
C LYS A 5 15.88 -14.18 -8.62
N LEU A 6 14.68 -14.14 -9.21
CA LEU A 6 13.96 -12.92 -9.46
C LEU A 6 13.91 -12.24 -8.11
N ILE A 7 14.72 -11.18 -7.97
CA ILE A 7 14.76 -10.34 -6.77
C ILE A 7 13.37 -9.70 -6.70
N ALA A 8 12.43 -10.41 -6.08
CA ALA A 8 11.18 -9.88 -5.58
C ALA A 8 11.60 -8.95 -4.45
N LEU A 9 11.83 -7.68 -4.81
CA LEU A 9 12.00 -6.64 -3.81
C LEU A 9 10.69 -6.62 -3.01
N PRO A 10 10.69 -6.94 -1.70
CA PRO A 10 9.49 -6.85 -0.91
C PRO A 10 9.16 -5.36 -0.82
N ILE A 11 8.12 -4.93 -1.56
CA ILE A 11 7.48 -3.65 -1.29
C ILE A 11 6.70 -3.89 0.00
N ALA A 12 7.34 -3.67 1.14
CA ALA A 12 6.66 -3.60 2.41
C ALA A 12 5.71 -2.39 2.33
N ILE A 13 4.44 -2.68 2.03
CA ILE A 13 3.35 -1.72 2.12
C ILE A 13 3.01 -1.62 3.59
N LEU A 14 3.76 -0.78 4.31
CA LEU A 14 3.40 -0.36 5.66
C LEU A 14 2.33 0.72 5.52
N VAL A 15 1.07 0.30 5.36
CA VAL A 15 -0.05 1.18 5.68
C VAL A 15 -0.12 1.22 7.19
N VAL A 16 0.59 2.18 7.78
CA VAL A 16 0.45 2.50 9.20
C VAL A 16 -0.94 3.11 9.37
N ALA A 17 -1.93 2.26 9.58
CA ALA A 17 -3.21 2.68 10.11
C ALA A 17 -3.04 2.88 11.62
N ASN A 18 -2.31 3.92 12.02
CA ASN A 18 -2.29 4.34 13.43
C ASN A 18 -3.66 4.95 13.74
N MET A 19 -4.59 4.08 14.13
CA MET A 19 -5.98 4.41 14.38
C MET A 19 -6.11 5.06 15.76
N MET A 20 -5.71 6.32 15.85
CA MET A 20 -6.06 7.14 16.98
C MET A 20 -7.46 7.71 16.76
N VAL A 21 -8.50 6.97 17.13
CA VAL A 21 -9.83 7.57 17.37
C VAL A 21 -9.77 8.24 18.75
N PRO A 22 -10.20 9.50 18.94
CA PRO A 22 -10.37 10.07 20.27
C PRO A 22 -11.34 9.21 21.08
N SER A 23 -10.82 8.55 22.12
CA SER A 23 -11.64 7.80 23.07
C SER A 23 -12.26 8.79 24.04
N PHE A 24 -13.58 8.93 24.03
CA PHE A 24 -14.30 9.51 25.16
C PHE A 24 -14.22 8.55 26.34
N ALA A 25 -13.21 8.73 27.19
CA ALA A 25 -13.20 8.11 28.49
C ALA A 25 -14.19 8.86 29.40
N LEU A 26 -15.37 8.27 29.59
CA LEU A 26 -16.26 8.62 30.69
C LEU A 26 -15.91 7.69 31.85
N ALA A 27 -14.91 8.06 32.66
CA ALA A 27 -14.65 7.37 33.91
C ALA A 27 -15.90 7.45 34.80
N ASP A 28 -16.36 6.29 35.30
CA ASP A 28 -17.42 6.18 36.30
C ASP A 28 -16.87 5.31 37.43
N GLU A 29 -16.68 5.90 38.61
CA GLU A 29 -16.67 5.13 39.85
C GLU A 29 -18.14 4.84 40.19
N VAL A 30 -18.65 3.70 39.72
CA VAL A 30 -19.87 3.12 40.27
C VAL A 30 -19.47 2.35 41.52
N ASN A 31 -19.37 3.04 42.65
CA ASN A 31 -19.26 2.37 43.94
C ASN A 31 -20.66 1.93 44.38
N ALA A 32 -21.04 0.73 43.96
CA ALA A 32 -22.23 0.06 44.47
C ALA A 32 -21.87 -0.63 45.79
N ASN A 33 -22.37 -0.07 46.90
CA ASN A 33 -22.94 -0.74 48.07
C ASN A 33 -22.42 -0.19 49.43
N LYS A 34 -23.24 0.65 50.10
CA LYS A 34 -23.67 0.50 51.52
C LYS A 34 -24.49 1.71 52.01
N GLY A 35 -25.73 1.43 52.42
CA GLY A 35 -26.29 1.87 53.71
C GLY A 35 -26.77 3.32 53.88
N LEU A 36 -28.10 3.46 53.90
CA LEU A 36 -28.91 4.31 54.81
C LEU A 36 -28.39 5.70 55.20
N GLY A 37 -29.07 6.75 54.72
CA GLY A 37 -28.93 8.10 55.26
C GLY A 37 -29.78 9.12 54.51
N LEU A 38 -30.75 9.69 55.21
CA LEU A 38 -31.71 10.70 54.77
C LEU A 38 -31.03 11.92 54.13
N GLY A 39 -31.66 12.46 53.07
CA GLY A 39 -31.52 13.85 52.64
C GLY A 39 -30.34 14.21 51.74
N ARG A 40 -30.44 13.95 50.43
CA ARG A 40 -29.80 14.79 49.39
C ARG A 40 -30.37 14.50 48.00
N GLU A 41 -31.61 14.90 47.75
CA GLU A 41 -32.04 15.18 46.38
C GLU A 41 -31.31 16.44 45.87
N ASN A 42 -31.00 16.47 44.58
CA ASN A 42 -30.48 17.61 43.81
C ASN A 42 -29.00 18.02 43.99
N ASN A 43 -28.01 17.17 43.62
CA ASN A 43 -26.76 17.68 42.99
C ASN A 43 -25.76 16.65 42.41
N LYS A 44 -26.18 15.45 41.99
CA LYS A 44 -25.29 14.54 41.24
C LYS A 44 -25.57 14.50 39.73
N GLY A 45 -26.80 14.84 39.32
CA GLY A 45 -27.20 14.95 37.92
C GLY A 45 -26.60 16.15 37.18
N SER A 46 -26.61 17.34 37.79
CA SER A 46 -26.13 18.62 37.19
C SER A 46 -24.69 18.57 36.68
N SER A 47 -23.87 17.62 37.14
CA SER A 47 -22.47 17.49 36.75
C SER A 47 -22.23 17.06 35.30
N PHE A 48 -23.10 16.23 34.69
CA PHE A 48 -22.86 15.74 33.32
C PHE A 48 -23.02 16.85 32.29
N CYS A 49 -24.11 17.61 32.37
CA CYS A 49 -24.40 18.72 31.45
C CYS A 49 -23.33 19.81 31.51
N VAL A 50 -22.82 20.14 32.71
CA VAL A 50 -21.70 21.09 32.89
C VAL A 50 -20.40 20.54 32.29
N ARG A 51 -20.10 19.25 32.52
CA ARG A 51 -18.88 18.60 31.99
C ARG A 51 -18.93 18.34 30.49
N LEU A 52 -20.11 18.34 29.87
CA LEU A 52 -20.29 18.05 28.45
C LEU A 52 -19.64 19.14 27.58
N VAL A 53 -19.82 20.42 27.93
CA VAL A 53 -19.24 21.57 27.20
C VAL A 53 -17.72 21.50 27.18
N GLU A 54 -17.08 21.28 28.33
CA GLU A 54 -15.62 21.14 28.37
C GLU A 54 -15.12 19.89 27.60
N LYS A 55 -15.94 18.84 27.51
CA LYS A 55 -15.59 17.61 26.77
C LYS A 55 -15.74 17.79 25.27
N ASP A 56 -16.63 18.66 24.83
CA ASP A 56 -16.84 19.04 23.44
C ASP A 56 -15.59 19.72 22.87
N GLU A 57 -15.13 20.81 23.50
CA GLU A 57 -13.91 21.54 23.07
C GLU A 57 -12.66 20.65 23.07
N ARG A 58 -12.51 19.78 24.08
CA ARG A 58 -11.41 18.81 24.13
C ARG A 58 -11.52 17.76 23.03
N PHE A 59 -12.73 17.35 22.64
CA PHE A 59 -12.91 16.38 21.57
C PHE A 59 -12.46 16.96 20.24
N GLU A 60 -12.93 18.16 19.89
CA GLU A 60 -12.57 18.84 18.65
C GLU A 60 -11.06 19.06 18.54
N LYS A 61 -10.44 19.55 19.62
CA LYS A 61 -8.98 19.72 19.67
C LYS A 61 -8.24 18.39 19.48
N ASN A 62 -8.63 17.34 20.21
CA ASN A 62 -8.00 16.03 20.10
C ASN A 62 -8.19 15.40 18.72
N TYR A 63 -9.34 15.63 18.08
CA TYR A 63 -9.62 15.16 16.74
C TYR A 63 -8.71 15.86 15.71
N ALA A 64 -8.63 17.19 15.77
CA ALA A 64 -7.76 17.99 14.90
C ALA A 64 -6.27 17.61 15.05
N GLU A 65 -5.78 17.44 16.28
CA GLU A 65 -4.40 17.01 16.55
C GLU A 65 -4.11 15.61 15.98
N LYS A 66 -5.05 14.67 16.13
CA LYS A 66 -4.92 13.31 15.60
C LYS A 66 -4.98 13.28 14.07
N GLU A 67 -5.82 14.12 13.45
CA GLU A 67 -5.85 14.31 11.99
C GLU A 67 -4.50 14.84 11.47
N ALA A 68 -3.96 15.88 12.11
CA ALA A 68 -2.68 16.47 11.73
C ALA A 68 -1.54 15.45 11.84
N LYS A 69 -1.50 14.69 12.96
CA LYS A 69 -0.52 13.63 13.16
C LYS A 69 -0.63 12.52 12.11
N LEU A 70 -1.84 12.04 11.84
CA LEU A 70 -2.09 11.02 10.84
C LEU A 70 -1.68 11.50 9.43
N SER A 71 -1.97 12.75 9.08
CA SER A 71 -1.54 13.36 7.83
C SER A 71 -0.01 13.41 7.71
N SER A 72 0.69 13.82 8.76
CA SER A 72 2.15 13.84 8.80
C SER A 72 2.75 12.44 8.62
N GLU A 73 2.28 11.46 9.40
CA GLU A 73 2.75 10.06 9.30
C GLU A 73 2.51 9.48 7.90
N ARG A 74 1.37 9.80 7.27
CA ARG A 74 1.08 9.38 5.88
C ARG A 74 2.07 9.99 4.90
N ASN A 75 2.35 11.29 5.02
CA ASN A 75 3.26 11.98 4.12
C ASN A 75 4.70 11.46 4.23
N GLU A 76 5.15 11.14 5.45
CA GLU A 76 6.46 10.54 5.68
C GLU A 76 6.56 9.14 5.08
N ASN A 77 5.56 8.28 5.35
CA ASN A 77 5.48 6.94 4.75
C ASN A 77 5.44 6.98 3.21
N ASP A 78 4.70 7.93 2.63
CA ASP A 78 4.62 8.13 1.19
C ASP A 78 5.98 8.56 0.61
N LYS A 79 6.69 9.49 1.27
CA LYS A 79 8.06 9.89 0.90
C LYS A 79 9.03 8.72 0.94
N GLU A 80 9.04 7.95 2.03
CA GLU A 80 9.91 6.78 2.14
C GLU A 80 9.60 5.73 1.07
N ARG A 81 8.31 5.46 0.81
CA ARG A 81 7.89 4.51 -0.23
C ARG A 81 8.36 4.95 -1.60
N MET A 82 8.24 6.24 -1.92
CA MET A 82 8.74 6.81 -3.18
C MET A 82 10.26 6.72 -3.28
N GLY A 83 10.99 7.03 -2.20
CA GLY A 83 12.45 6.90 -2.14
C GLY A 83 12.92 5.46 -2.39
N ARG A 84 12.32 4.48 -1.70
CA ARG A 84 12.61 3.06 -1.90
C ARG A 84 12.34 2.59 -3.33
N ARG A 85 11.29 3.13 -3.98
CA ARG A 85 10.98 2.83 -5.39
C ARG A 85 12.03 3.43 -6.33
N ALA A 86 12.41 4.69 -6.13
CA ALA A 86 13.42 5.36 -6.93
C ALA A 86 14.78 4.64 -6.85
N ASP A 87 15.19 4.23 -5.65
CA ASP A 87 16.43 3.46 -5.45
C ASP A 87 16.40 2.10 -6.15
N ALA A 88 15.26 1.41 -6.08
CA ALA A 88 15.07 0.12 -6.75
C ALA A 88 15.14 0.27 -8.27
N ASP A 89 14.53 1.32 -8.82
CA ASP A 89 14.55 1.63 -10.24
C ASP A 89 15.96 2.01 -10.71
N LYS A 90 16.68 2.84 -9.96
CA LYS A 90 18.09 3.16 -10.22
C LYS A 90 18.98 1.93 -10.24
N ARG A 91 18.88 1.08 -9.22
CA ARG A 91 19.64 -0.19 -9.16
C ARG A 91 19.33 -1.11 -10.33
N ARG A 92 18.10 -1.08 -10.85
CA ARG A 92 17.71 -1.87 -12.01
C ARG A 92 18.31 -1.32 -13.29
N GLU A 93 18.33 0.00 -13.45
CA GLU A 93 18.96 0.66 -14.60
C GLU A 93 20.47 0.43 -14.62
N ASP A 94 21.16 0.60 -13.49
CA ASP A 94 22.59 0.32 -13.37
C ASP A 94 22.92 -1.14 -13.76
N ARG A 95 22.04 -2.09 -13.40
CA ARG A 95 22.17 -3.49 -13.81
C ARG A 95 21.95 -3.70 -15.30
N LYS A 96 21.02 -2.97 -15.93
CA LYS A 96 20.79 -3.04 -17.38
C LYS A 96 22.05 -2.61 -18.12
N VAL A 97 22.61 -1.46 -17.78
CA VAL A 97 23.86 -0.93 -18.37
C VAL A 97 25.01 -1.94 -18.24
N LYS A 98 25.21 -2.52 -17.06
CA LYS A 98 26.26 -3.54 -16.86
C LYS A 98 26.03 -4.81 -17.67
N VAL A 99 24.78 -5.22 -17.87
CA VAL A 99 24.45 -6.36 -18.73
C VAL A 99 24.69 -6.02 -20.19
N ASP A 100 24.26 -4.84 -20.64
CA ASP A 100 24.44 -4.37 -22.02
C ASP A 100 25.90 -4.29 -22.42
N ASN A 101 26.74 -3.71 -21.56
CA ASN A 101 28.18 -3.65 -21.82
C ASN A 101 28.79 -5.06 -21.92
N ARG A 102 28.38 -6.00 -21.07
CA ARG A 102 28.87 -7.39 -21.14
C ARG A 102 28.41 -8.11 -22.41
N VAL A 103 27.18 -7.87 -22.84
CA VAL A 103 26.61 -8.47 -24.06
C VAL A 103 27.29 -7.88 -25.30
N ALA A 104 27.45 -6.55 -25.35
CA ALA A 104 28.15 -5.85 -26.43
C ALA A 104 29.59 -6.36 -26.58
N ASN A 105 30.34 -6.49 -25.47
CA ASN A 105 31.70 -7.03 -25.48
C ASN A 105 31.75 -8.47 -25.99
N ARG A 106 30.73 -9.30 -25.72
CA ARG A 106 30.67 -10.69 -26.24
C ARG A 106 30.46 -10.71 -27.75
N TYR A 107 29.55 -9.87 -28.26
CA TYR A 107 29.35 -9.76 -29.71
C TYR A 107 30.60 -9.26 -30.42
N GLN A 108 31.31 -8.29 -29.84
CA GLN A 108 32.54 -7.77 -30.40
C GLN A 108 33.61 -8.87 -30.51
N LYS A 109 33.83 -9.65 -29.44
CA LYS A 109 34.76 -10.79 -29.48
C LYS A 109 34.37 -11.85 -30.51
N LEU A 110 33.09 -12.19 -30.60
CA LEU A 110 32.60 -13.13 -31.62
C LEU A 110 32.89 -12.63 -33.04
N TYR A 111 32.72 -11.34 -33.29
CA TYR A 111 32.90 -10.73 -34.59
C TYR A 111 34.38 -10.54 -34.98
N GLU A 112 35.22 -10.11 -34.03
CA GLU A 112 36.62 -9.73 -34.29
C GLU A 112 37.59 -10.92 -34.15
N GLU A 113 37.38 -11.80 -33.17
CA GLU A 113 38.35 -12.84 -32.81
C GLU A 113 37.98 -14.24 -33.33
N ILE A 114 36.68 -14.52 -33.52
CA ILE A 114 36.18 -15.87 -33.80
C ILE A 114 35.71 -16.01 -35.25
N ALA A 115 34.93 -15.05 -35.76
CA ALA A 115 34.46 -15.05 -37.14
C ALA A 115 35.59 -14.75 -38.14
N LYS A 116 36.00 -15.76 -38.91
CA LYS A 116 37.10 -15.69 -39.87
C LYS A 116 36.62 -15.35 -41.28
N THR A 117 35.41 -15.76 -41.63
CA THR A 117 34.82 -15.54 -42.95
C THR A 117 33.77 -14.44 -42.94
N ASP A 118 33.50 -13.84 -44.10
CA ASP A 118 32.44 -12.83 -44.24
C ASP A 118 31.05 -13.42 -43.95
N ALA A 119 30.85 -14.71 -44.25
CA ALA A 119 29.62 -15.44 -43.93
C ALA A 119 29.42 -15.58 -42.41
N GLU A 120 30.47 -15.93 -41.65
CA GLU A 120 30.43 -16.01 -40.18
C GLU A 120 30.17 -14.62 -39.56
N LYS A 121 30.82 -13.57 -40.07
CA LYS A 121 30.61 -12.18 -39.61
C LYS A 121 29.18 -11.70 -39.85
N LEU A 122 28.61 -12.04 -41.00
CA LEU A 122 27.20 -11.76 -41.29
C LEU A 122 26.28 -12.50 -40.31
N ALA A 123 26.56 -13.77 -40.04
CA ALA A 123 25.80 -14.57 -39.08
C ALA A 123 25.87 -14.00 -37.64
N VAL A 124 27.04 -13.54 -37.18
CA VAL A 124 27.20 -12.84 -35.89
C VAL A 124 26.35 -11.57 -35.84
N THR A 125 26.31 -10.80 -36.93
CA THR A 125 25.51 -9.57 -37.03
C THR A 125 24.01 -9.88 -36.96
N THR A 126 23.56 -10.92 -37.65
CA THR A 126 22.17 -11.40 -37.58
C THR A 126 21.83 -11.89 -36.18
N PHE A 127 22.70 -12.70 -35.56
CA PHE A 127 22.52 -13.18 -34.18
C PHE A 127 22.38 -12.03 -33.19
N LYS A 128 23.30 -11.06 -33.25
CA LYS A 128 23.26 -9.83 -32.45
C LYS A 128 21.90 -9.15 -32.58
N THR A 129 21.45 -8.91 -33.81
CA THR A 129 20.20 -8.19 -34.10
C THR A 129 18.98 -8.92 -33.52
N VAL A 130 18.90 -10.24 -33.71
CA VAL A 130 17.80 -11.07 -33.19
C VAL A 130 17.78 -11.07 -31.68
N VAL A 131 18.93 -11.25 -31.03
CA VAL A 131 19.01 -11.29 -29.56
C VAL A 131 18.76 -9.91 -28.95
N GLU A 132 19.26 -8.82 -29.53
CA GLU A 132 18.97 -7.45 -29.06
C GLU A 132 17.49 -7.10 -29.18
N THR A 133 16.84 -7.53 -30.27
CA THR A 133 15.39 -7.37 -30.46
C THR A 133 14.61 -8.17 -29.42
N ALA A 134 14.96 -9.44 -29.19
CA ALA A 134 14.34 -10.28 -28.17
C ALA A 134 14.56 -9.73 -26.75
N LEU A 135 15.75 -9.21 -26.46
CA LEU A 135 16.09 -8.60 -25.18
C LEU A 135 15.29 -7.32 -24.95
N THR A 136 15.12 -6.49 -25.97
CA THR A 136 14.29 -5.28 -25.93
C THR A 136 12.83 -5.64 -25.68
N ALA A 137 12.26 -6.59 -26.42
CA ALA A 137 10.90 -7.07 -26.22
C ALA A 137 10.66 -7.61 -24.79
N LYS A 138 11.63 -8.38 -24.27
CA LYS A 138 11.60 -8.85 -22.88
C LYS A 138 11.63 -7.69 -21.90
N ARG A 139 12.51 -6.71 -22.07
CA ARG A 139 12.62 -5.52 -21.19
C ARG A 139 11.31 -4.75 -21.16
N THR A 140 10.75 -4.43 -22.32
CA THR A 140 9.46 -3.74 -22.44
C THR A 140 8.34 -4.50 -21.73
N SER A 141 8.28 -5.82 -21.89
CA SER A 141 7.28 -6.66 -21.23
C SER A 141 7.43 -6.66 -19.70
N VAL A 142 8.68 -6.76 -19.21
CA VAL A 142 8.99 -6.70 -17.77
C VAL A 142 8.69 -5.32 -17.19
N ASP A 143 9.06 -4.25 -17.90
CA ASP A 143 8.79 -2.86 -17.53
C ASP A 143 7.29 -2.62 -17.41
N ALA A 144 6.51 -3.04 -18.41
CA ALA A 144 5.06 -2.94 -18.40
C ALA A 144 4.42 -3.72 -17.24
N ALA A 145 4.87 -4.96 -16.97
CA ALA A 145 4.36 -5.77 -15.86
C ALA A 145 4.66 -5.14 -14.49
N ILE A 146 5.84 -4.55 -14.31
CA ILE A 146 6.22 -3.85 -13.08
C ILE A 146 5.39 -2.57 -12.92
N ALA A 147 5.21 -1.79 -13.99
CA ALA A 147 4.40 -0.58 -13.97
C ALA A 147 2.94 -0.88 -13.63
N ALA A 148 2.33 -1.87 -14.28
CA ALA A 148 0.97 -2.31 -14.00
C ALA A 148 0.79 -2.73 -12.54
N PHE A 149 1.73 -3.50 -12.00
CA PHE A 149 1.74 -3.88 -10.59
C PHE A 149 1.79 -2.65 -9.66
N LYS A 150 2.73 -1.71 -9.91
CA LYS A 150 2.87 -0.49 -9.09
C LYS A 150 1.57 0.33 -9.10
N THR A 151 1.01 0.57 -10.28
CA THR A 151 -0.26 1.32 -10.45
C THR A 151 -1.40 0.65 -9.69
N ALA A 152 -1.58 -0.66 -9.86
CA ALA A 152 -2.68 -1.37 -9.21
C ALA A 152 -2.56 -1.35 -7.67
N VAL A 153 -1.33 -1.47 -7.14
CA VAL A 153 -1.05 -1.34 -5.70
C VAL A 153 -1.38 0.08 -5.20
N ASP A 154 -1.01 1.11 -5.95
CA ASP A 154 -1.28 2.50 -5.58
C ASP A 154 -2.79 2.80 -5.61
N THR A 155 -3.51 2.29 -6.61
CA THR A 155 -4.96 2.37 -6.71
C THR A 155 -5.63 1.69 -5.52
N ALA A 156 -5.26 0.45 -5.18
CA ALA A 156 -5.82 -0.27 -4.04
C ALA A 156 -5.55 0.44 -2.71
N THR A 157 -4.34 0.96 -2.53
CA THR A 157 -3.94 1.73 -1.34
C THR A 157 -4.76 3.01 -1.22
N THR A 158 -4.94 3.73 -2.32
CA THR A 158 -5.73 4.97 -2.37
C THR A 158 -7.19 4.69 -2.07
N ALA A 159 -7.78 3.66 -2.68
CA ALA A 159 -9.18 3.27 -2.45
C ALA A 159 -9.44 2.93 -0.97
N ARG A 160 -8.54 2.16 -0.33
CA ARG A 160 -8.64 1.86 1.11
C ARG A 160 -8.49 3.13 1.95
N ARG A 161 -7.54 4.02 1.62
CA ARG A 161 -7.35 5.31 2.32
C ARG A 161 -8.62 6.16 2.25
N THR A 162 -9.17 6.35 1.06
CA THR A 162 -10.41 7.11 0.84
C THR A 162 -11.58 6.52 1.64
N ALA A 163 -11.75 5.19 1.66
CA ALA A 163 -12.82 4.56 2.42
C ALA A 163 -12.65 4.75 3.94
N ILE A 164 -11.42 4.68 4.45
CA ILE A 164 -11.14 4.95 5.88
C ILE A 164 -11.33 6.43 6.23
N ASP A 165 -10.91 7.34 5.37
CA ASP A 165 -11.11 8.78 5.59
C ASP A 165 -12.60 9.12 5.60
N ALA A 166 -13.40 8.55 4.69
CA ALA A 166 -14.85 8.69 4.71
C ALA A 166 -15.49 8.13 6.00
N ALA A 167 -15.05 6.96 6.47
CA ALA A 167 -15.53 6.39 7.73
C ALA A 167 -15.19 7.28 8.94
N ARG A 168 -14.00 7.91 8.95
CA ARG A 168 -13.59 8.84 10.00
C ARG A 168 -14.45 10.10 10.01
N THR A 169 -14.66 10.71 8.84
CA THR A 169 -15.55 11.88 8.72
C THR A 169 -16.97 11.53 9.18
N ALA A 170 -17.51 10.37 8.79
CA ALA A 170 -18.83 9.93 9.23
C ALA A 170 -18.91 9.74 10.76
N TYR A 171 -17.85 9.20 11.37
CA TYR A 171 -17.74 9.06 12.83
C TYR A 171 -17.70 10.41 13.55
N GLN A 172 -16.93 11.36 13.01
CA GLN A 172 -16.85 12.72 13.53
C GLN A 172 -18.22 13.40 13.50
N THR A 173 -18.88 13.43 12.33
CA THR A 173 -20.22 14.02 12.18
C THR A 173 -21.25 13.37 13.11
N SER A 174 -21.20 12.04 13.28
CA SER A 174 -22.09 11.32 14.20
C SER A 174 -21.84 11.71 15.67
N THR A 175 -20.58 11.98 16.00
CA THR A 175 -20.18 12.41 17.35
C THR A 175 -20.62 13.85 17.64
N GLU A 176 -20.39 14.77 16.71
CA GLU A 176 -20.87 16.16 16.78
C GLU A 176 -22.39 16.20 16.94
N ALA A 177 -23.13 15.37 16.17
CA ALA A 177 -24.58 15.25 16.31
C ALA A 177 -25.02 14.70 17.68
N ALA A 178 -24.29 13.74 18.24
CA ALA A 178 -24.54 13.21 19.57
C ALA A 178 -24.29 14.26 20.66
N LEU A 179 -23.21 15.03 20.54
CA LEU A 179 -22.87 16.15 21.44
C LEU A 179 -23.96 17.23 21.39
N LYS A 180 -24.38 17.63 20.19
CA LYS A 180 -25.48 18.58 20.01
C LYS A 180 -26.78 18.07 20.63
N THR A 181 -27.14 16.81 20.38
CA THR A 181 -28.36 16.20 20.95
C THR A 181 -28.32 16.21 22.48
N ALA A 182 -27.17 15.89 23.08
CA ALA A 182 -27.01 15.91 24.53
C ALA A 182 -27.06 17.34 25.09
N ALA A 183 -26.49 18.33 24.39
CA ALA A 183 -26.59 19.74 24.77
C ALA A 183 -28.03 20.25 24.72
N ASP A 184 -28.78 19.93 23.66
CA ASP A 184 -30.20 20.29 23.52
C ASP A 184 -31.05 19.66 24.65
N GLN A 185 -30.80 18.38 24.98
CA GLN A 185 -31.48 17.69 26.09
C GLN A 185 -31.17 18.32 27.45
N CYS A 186 -29.91 18.74 27.67
CA CYS A 186 -29.51 19.46 28.88
C CYS A 186 -30.21 20.83 28.98
N ALA A 187 -30.29 21.59 27.88
CA ALA A 187 -30.98 22.88 27.84
C ALA A 187 -32.50 22.74 28.09
N ALA A 188 -33.10 21.64 27.63
CA ALA A 188 -34.50 21.31 27.87
C ALA A 188 -34.80 20.83 29.31
N GLY A 189 -33.80 20.78 30.20
CA GLY A 189 -33.98 20.33 31.58
C GLY A 189 -34.15 18.82 31.74
N THR A 190 -33.76 18.02 30.74
CA THR A 190 -33.81 16.56 30.81
C THR A 190 -32.91 16.07 31.94
N ALA A 191 -33.38 15.09 32.72
CA ALA A 191 -32.60 14.51 33.81
C ALA A 191 -31.25 13.98 33.29
N SER A 192 -30.16 14.40 33.91
CA SER A 192 -28.81 14.18 33.35
C SER A 192 -28.40 12.71 33.23
N ALA A 193 -29.01 11.82 34.03
CA ALA A 193 -28.85 10.38 33.86
C ALA A 193 -29.38 9.90 32.50
N ILE A 194 -30.55 10.41 32.08
CA ILE A 194 -31.17 10.12 30.79
C ILE A 194 -30.29 10.67 29.66
N VAL A 195 -29.84 11.93 29.78
CA VAL A 195 -28.95 12.54 28.78
C VAL A 195 -27.67 11.73 28.60
N ARG A 196 -27.06 11.30 29.70
CA ARG A 196 -25.84 10.47 29.67
C ARG A 196 -26.08 9.14 28.96
N THR A 197 -27.13 8.41 29.30
CA THR A 197 -27.45 7.11 28.69
C THR A 197 -27.72 7.26 27.19
N ASN A 198 -28.47 8.29 26.78
CA ASN A 198 -28.73 8.59 25.38
C ASN A 198 -27.44 8.91 24.62
N PHE A 199 -26.61 9.80 25.18
CA PHE A 199 -25.32 10.15 24.60
C PHE A 199 -24.39 8.93 24.43
N GLN A 200 -24.27 8.11 25.47
CA GLN A 200 -23.45 6.88 25.42
C GLN A 200 -23.94 5.92 24.34
N THR A 201 -25.25 5.80 24.16
CA THR A 201 -25.86 4.97 23.11
C THR A 201 -25.52 5.49 21.73
N LEU A 202 -25.65 6.80 21.48
CA LEU A 202 -25.30 7.42 20.20
C LEU A 202 -23.82 7.26 19.86
N ILE A 203 -22.93 7.49 20.83
CA ILE A 203 -21.49 7.28 20.64
C ILE A 203 -21.16 5.81 20.37
N LYS A 204 -21.82 4.87 21.05
CA LYS A 204 -21.64 3.44 20.78
C LYS A 204 -22.05 3.11 19.36
N THR A 205 -23.20 3.56 18.90
CA THR A 205 -23.68 3.35 17.52
C THR A 205 -22.69 3.93 16.50
N ALA A 206 -22.18 5.15 16.74
CA ALA A 206 -21.17 5.76 15.87
C ALA A 206 -19.88 4.91 15.82
N LYS A 207 -19.40 4.41 16.95
CA LYS A 207 -18.21 3.53 17.02
C LYS A 207 -18.43 2.20 16.31
N ASP A 208 -19.55 1.55 16.56
CA ASP A 208 -19.89 0.26 15.94
C ASP A 208 -19.98 0.43 14.41
N LYS A 209 -20.56 1.53 13.94
CA LYS A 209 -20.57 1.88 12.50
C LYS A 209 -19.16 2.12 11.95
N PHE A 210 -18.33 2.89 12.65
CA PHE A 210 -16.95 3.14 12.22
C PHE A 210 -16.16 1.84 12.07
N GLU A 211 -16.27 0.93 13.05
CA GLU A 211 -15.61 -0.38 13.00
C GLU A 211 -16.14 -1.26 11.87
N ALA A 212 -17.45 -1.23 11.61
CA ALA A 212 -18.05 -1.93 10.47
C ALA A 212 -17.56 -1.37 9.12
N ASP A 213 -17.59 -0.05 8.94
CA ASP A 213 -17.13 0.61 7.70
C ASP A 213 -15.64 0.34 7.46
N LYS A 214 -14.84 0.34 8.53
CA LYS A 214 -13.43 -0.02 8.52
C LYS A 214 -13.19 -1.49 8.17
N ALA A 215 -14.03 -2.41 8.64
CA ALA A 215 -13.96 -3.82 8.27
C ALA A 215 -14.37 -4.05 6.80
N ALA A 216 -15.34 -3.28 6.32
CA ALA A 216 -15.87 -3.36 4.95
C ALA A 216 -14.96 -2.71 3.90
N ALA A 217 -14.12 -1.74 4.29
CA ALA A 217 -13.27 -1.06 3.33
C ALA A 217 -12.26 -2.02 2.63
N PRO A 218 -11.84 -1.74 1.38
CA PRO A 218 -11.10 -2.70 0.56
C PRO A 218 -9.81 -3.23 1.19
N LYS A 219 -9.59 -4.55 1.14
CA LYS A 219 -8.38 -5.17 1.70
C LYS A 219 -7.24 -5.18 0.68
N VAL A 220 -6.28 -4.28 0.87
CA VAL A 220 -5.08 -4.19 0.00
C VAL A 220 -4.32 -5.53 -0.10
N GLY A 221 -4.24 -6.31 0.98
CA GLY A 221 -3.46 -7.55 1.01
C GLY A 221 -3.97 -8.66 0.09
N VAL A 222 -5.29 -8.78 -0.09
CA VAL A 222 -5.88 -9.80 -0.98
C VAL A 222 -5.58 -9.44 -2.43
N ASP A 223 -5.76 -8.16 -2.79
CA ASP A 223 -5.49 -7.67 -4.14
C ASP A 223 -4.01 -7.78 -4.52
N VAL A 224 -3.09 -7.45 -3.59
CA VAL A 224 -1.64 -7.55 -3.82
C VAL A 224 -1.19 -8.97 -4.16
N SER A 225 -1.83 -10.00 -3.60
CA SER A 225 -1.49 -11.40 -3.88
C SER A 225 -1.77 -11.78 -5.34
N ALA A 226 -2.96 -11.46 -5.84
CA ALA A 226 -3.35 -11.67 -7.23
C ALA A 226 -2.49 -10.84 -8.20
N LEU A 227 -2.19 -9.58 -7.83
CA LEU A 227 -1.29 -8.72 -8.60
C LEU A 227 0.13 -9.28 -8.68
N THR A 228 0.61 -9.90 -7.60
CA THR A 228 1.93 -10.53 -7.55
C THR A 228 1.99 -11.74 -8.48
N GLU A 229 0.93 -12.55 -8.50
CA GLU A 229 0.83 -13.69 -9.41
C GLU A 229 0.75 -13.25 -10.87
N ALA A 230 -0.08 -12.26 -11.19
CA ALA A 230 -0.17 -11.70 -12.54
C ALA A 230 1.18 -11.18 -13.03
N LYS A 231 1.92 -10.46 -12.18
CA LYS A 231 3.28 -10.03 -12.44
C LYS A 231 4.21 -11.22 -12.68
N ARG A 232 4.20 -12.23 -11.80
CA ARG A 232 5.04 -13.44 -11.93
C ARG A 232 4.82 -14.11 -13.28
N THR A 233 3.57 -14.37 -13.64
CA THR A 233 3.19 -15.00 -14.92
C THR A 233 3.67 -14.18 -16.12
N ALA A 234 3.56 -12.85 -16.07
CA ALA A 234 4.06 -11.98 -17.13
C ALA A 234 5.60 -12.05 -17.27
N LEU A 235 6.32 -12.11 -16.14
CA LEU A 235 7.78 -12.23 -16.14
C LEU A 235 8.24 -13.59 -16.66
N GLU A 236 7.56 -14.68 -16.28
CA GLU A 236 7.81 -16.03 -16.77
C GLU A 236 7.59 -16.11 -18.28
N LYS A 237 6.46 -15.57 -18.77
CA LYS A 237 6.17 -15.50 -20.21
C LYS A 237 7.26 -14.74 -20.97
N ALA A 238 7.66 -13.56 -20.49
CA ALA A 238 8.72 -12.76 -21.11
C ALA A 238 10.07 -13.50 -21.15
N GLN A 239 10.39 -14.27 -20.10
CA GLN A 239 11.58 -15.09 -20.04
C GLN A 239 11.53 -16.26 -21.04
N THR A 240 10.43 -17.00 -21.09
CA THR A 240 10.26 -18.13 -22.00
C THR A 240 10.34 -17.69 -23.46
N THR A 241 9.68 -16.57 -23.82
CA THR A 241 9.76 -16.01 -25.18
C THR A 241 11.20 -15.62 -25.54
N PHE A 242 11.93 -14.98 -24.62
CA PHE A 242 13.33 -14.64 -24.84
C PHE A 242 14.20 -15.88 -25.03
N GLN A 243 14.03 -16.92 -24.20
CA GLN A 243 14.79 -18.16 -24.31
C GLN A 243 14.55 -18.85 -25.65
N ALA A 244 13.29 -18.95 -26.10
CA ALA A 244 12.98 -19.53 -27.40
C ALA A 244 13.66 -18.77 -28.56
N ALA A 245 13.62 -17.43 -28.53
CA ALA A 245 14.29 -16.60 -29.52
C ALA A 245 15.82 -16.76 -29.48
N PHE A 246 16.39 -16.82 -28.28
CA PHE A 246 17.83 -16.98 -28.06
C PHE A 246 18.34 -18.35 -28.55
N GLU A 247 17.67 -19.44 -28.18
CA GLU A 247 18.07 -20.79 -28.61
C GLU A 247 17.96 -20.97 -30.13
N LYS A 248 16.92 -20.38 -30.75
CA LYS A 248 16.82 -20.34 -32.21
C LYS A 248 17.99 -19.58 -32.84
N ALA A 249 18.24 -18.36 -32.38
CA ALA A 249 19.35 -17.55 -32.89
C ALA A 249 20.71 -18.25 -32.71
N LYS A 250 20.89 -18.95 -31.59
CA LYS A 250 22.10 -19.72 -31.31
C LYS A 250 22.25 -20.92 -32.26
N ALA A 251 21.16 -21.63 -32.55
CA ALA A 251 21.17 -22.72 -33.53
C ALA A 251 21.55 -22.21 -34.93
N ASP A 252 20.97 -21.09 -35.36
CA ASP A 252 21.27 -20.45 -36.64
C ASP A 252 22.74 -19.99 -36.71
N LEU A 253 23.25 -19.41 -35.62
CA LEU A 253 24.67 -19.02 -35.52
C LEU A 253 25.59 -20.25 -35.60
N LYS A 254 25.29 -21.33 -34.88
CA LYS A 254 26.09 -22.55 -34.89
C LYS A 254 26.12 -23.20 -36.28
N ALA A 255 25.00 -23.16 -37.01
CA ALA A 255 24.94 -23.67 -38.37
C ALA A 255 25.90 -22.91 -39.30
N ALA A 256 26.08 -21.60 -39.10
CA ALA A 256 26.99 -20.77 -39.90
C ALA A 256 28.48 -21.01 -39.61
N PHE A 257 28.85 -21.42 -38.39
CA PHE A 257 30.24 -21.71 -38.00
C PHE A 257 30.67 -23.18 -38.22
N GLY A 258 29.74 -24.07 -38.59
CA GLY A 258 30.02 -25.49 -38.79
C GLY A 258 30.39 -26.24 -37.50
N THR A 259 30.75 -27.53 -37.61
CA THR A 259 31.03 -28.40 -36.44
C THR A 259 32.40 -28.18 -35.80
N ASN A 260 33.27 -27.34 -36.37
CA ASN A 260 34.69 -27.32 -36.05
C ASN A 260 35.16 -26.10 -35.22
N GLN A 261 34.27 -25.18 -34.84
CA GLN A 261 34.62 -24.07 -33.96
C GLN A 261 33.68 -23.94 -32.75
N PRO A 262 34.19 -23.65 -31.54
CA PRO A 262 33.36 -23.39 -30.38
C PRO A 262 32.64 -22.04 -30.53
N VAL A 263 31.31 -22.08 -30.52
CA VAL A 263 30.39 -20.93 -30.53
C VAL A 263 29.43 -20.99 -29.35
#